data_AF-A0A0W4ZHT5-F1
#
_entry.id   AF-A0A0W4ZHT5-F1
#
_cell.length_a   1.000
_cell.length_b   1.000
_cell.length_c   1.000
_cell.angle_alpha   90.00
_cell.angle_beta   90.00
_cell.angle_gamma   90.00
#
_symmetry.space_group_name_H-M   'P 1'
#
loop_
_entity.id
_entity.type
_entity.pdbx_description
1 polymer ?
#
loop_
_entity_poly.entity_id
_entity_poly.type
_entity_poly.pdbx_seq_one_letter_code
_entity_poly.pdbx_strand_id
1 'polypeptide(L)'
;MTTAHRHVYVYIFLEPTYDPVRGKSNEQAPTRMFSSRSLPAHTVLKFRRSGQASTKEIEQRDLRAELLEAEAAYFSKKNDPYDIKKISQNDESLKIDDPKIKRVKILEETRLIDADYDGDDKDEKNEDSENSEDEDDEDETAELLRELDKIRRERAEEKERSEREKALQNEEQREREIATGNPLLNLTSKDFSVKRRWDDDVIFKNQAKGISDIPKKEFVNDLLRTEFHRKFMKRYVK
;
A
#
# COMPACT_ATOMS: atom_id res chain seq x y z
N MET A 1 17.92 -64.08 -5.81
CA MET A 1 17.32 -62.73 -5.72
C MET A 1 15.83 -62.86 -6.00
N THR A 2 14.97 -62.68 -5.00
CA THR A 2 13.53 -62.89 -5.10
C THR A 2 12.86 -61.66 -5.70
N THR A 3 12.34 -61.82 -6.92
CA THR A 3 11.75 -60.79 -7.79
C THR A 3 10.32 -60.35 -7.40
N ALA A 4 9.97 -60.36 -6.11
CA ALA A 4 8.61 -60.06 -5.65
C ALA A 4 8.30 -58.56 -5.54
N HIS A 5 9.30 -57.72 -5.26
CA HIS A 5 9.13 -56.26 -5.21
C HIS A 5 9.47 -55.68 -6.58
N ARG A 6 8.43 -55.35 -7.36
CA ARG A 6 8.57 -54.74 -8.70
C ARG A 6 7.69 -53.49 -8.78
N HIS A 7 8.16 -52.49 -9.50
CA HIS A 7 7.35 -51.34 -9.87
C HIS A 7 6.25 -51.72 -10.87
N VAL A 8 5.18 -50.93 -10.91
CA VAL A 8 4.01 -51.12 -11.79
C VAL A 8 4.34 -50.66 -13.21
N TYR A 9 5.29 -51.33 -13.85
CA TYR A 9 5.65 -51.11 -15.25
C TYR A 9 5.34 -52.36 -16.06
N VAL A 10 4.84 -52.17 -17.28
CA VAL A 10 4.66 -53.24 -18.28
C VAL A 10 5.58 -52.93 -19.45
N TYR A 11 6.30 -53.92 -19.96
CA TYR A 11 7.18 -53.74 -21.13
C TYR A 11 6.36 -53.89 -22.41
N ILE A 12 6.02 -52.78 -23.04
CA ILE A 12 5.53 -52.74 -24.42
C ILE A 12 6.59 -51.96 -25.20
N PHE A 13 7.38 -52.65 -26.03
CA PHE A 13 8.47 -52.07 -26.85
C PHE A 13 9.54 -51.30 -26.03
N LEU A 14 10.42 -52.03 -25.33
CA LEU A 14 11.72 -51.61 -24.76
C LEU A 14 11.81 -50.33 -23.89
N GLU A 15 10.75 -49.57 -23.71
CA GLU A 15 10.66 -48.46 -22.75
C GLU A 15 9.65 -48.80 -21.66
N PRO A 16 10.03 -48.80 -20.37
CA PRO A 16 9.10 -49.07 -19.29
C PRO A 16 8.11 -47.92 -19.11
N THR A 17 6.87 -48.10 -19.57
CA THR A 17 5.77 -47.14 -19.36
C THR A 17 4.92 -47.53 -18.16
N TYR A 18 4.60 -46.55 -17.30
CA TYR A 18 3.70 -46.74 -16.17
C TYR A 18 2.27 -47.00 -16.69
N ASP A 19 1.76 -48.21 -16.51
CA ASP A 19 0.40 -48.60 -16.97
C ASP A 19 -0.44 -48.99 -15.75
N PRO A 20 -1.16 -48.03 -15.12
CA PRO A 20 -2.03 -48.33 -14.01
C PRO A 20 -3.22 -49.18 -14.46
N VAL A 21 -3.83 -49.92 -13.54
CA VAL A 21 -5.01 -50.75 -13.84
C VAL A 21 -6.11 -49.89 -14.44
N ARG A 22 -6.51 -50.22 -15.68
CA ARG A 22 -7.56 -49.51 -16.41
C ARG A 22 -8.93 -49.98 -15.93
N GLY A 23 -9.79 -49.04 -15.56
CA GLY A 23 -11.19 -49.33 -15.29
C GLY A 23 -11.88 -49.86 -16.56
N LYS A 24 -12.50 -51.03 -16.48
CA LYS A 24 -13.42 -51.52 -17.51
C LYS A 24 -14.85 -51.23 -17.07
N SER A 25 -15.75 -51.02 -18.04
CA SER A 25 -17.19 -51.10 -17.77
C SER A 25 -17.49 -52.45 -17.13
N ASN A 26 -18.35 -52.44 -16.11
CA ASN A 26 -18.60 -53.61 -15.28
C ASN A 26 -19.42 -54.64 -16.08
N GLU A 27 -18.75 -55.39 -16.94
CA GLU A 27 -19.30 -56.52 -17.71
C GLU A 27 -19.53 -57.75 -16.81
N GLN A 28 -19.18 -57.65 -15.52
CA GLN A 28 -19.45 -58.68 -14.53
C GLN A 28 -20.93 -58.71 -14.17
N ALA A 29 -21.45 -59.93 -13.95
CA ALA A 29 -22.83 -60.14 -13.54
C ALA A 29 -23.15 -59.38 -12.24
N PRO A 30 -24.35 -58.78 -12.11
CA PRO A 30 -24.73 -58.04 -10.92
C PRO A 30 -24.69 -58.94 -9.67
N THR A 31 -23.99 -58.50 -8.63
CA THR A 31 -23.89 -59.23 -7.36
C THR A 31 -24.80 -58.60 -6.30
N ARG A 32 -25.16 -59.37 -5.26
CA ARG A 32 -25.95 -58.90 -4.11
C ARG A 32 -25.11 -58.24 -3.00
N MET A 33 -23.81 -58.06 -3.22
CA MET A 33 -22.90 -57.47 -2.25
C MET A 33 -22.89 -55.96 -2.39
N PHE A 34 -23.20 -55.23 -1.31
CA PHE A 34 -23.17 -53.77 -1.28
C PHE A 34 -22.27 -53.29 -0.14
N SER A 35 -21.53 -52.20 -0.38
CA SER A 35 -20.76 -51.50 0.66
C SER A 35 -21.68 -50.61 1.50
N SER A 36 -21.31 -50.33 2.75
CA SER A 36 -22.00 -49.34 3.58
C SER A 36 -22.05 -47.95 2.92
N ARG A 37 -21.04 -47.61 2.10
CA ARG A 37 -20.99 -46.36 1.33
C ARG A 37 -21.95 -46.33 0.12
N SER A 38 -22.43 -47.49 -0.33
CA SER A 38 -23.37 -47.63 -1.45
C SER A 38 -24.84 -47.60 -0.99
N LEU A 39 -25.08 -47.48 0.31
CA LEU A 39 -26.43 -47.27 0.83
C LEU A 39 -26.95 -45.89 0.40
N PRO A 40 -28.28 -45.73 0.25
CA PRO A 40 -28.86 -44.45 -0.18
C PRO A 40 -28.46 -43.30 0.76
N ALA A 41 -27.72 -42.33 0.23
CA ALA A 41 -27.32 -41.11 0.92
C ALA A 41 -27.35 -39.93 -0.07
N HIS A 42 -27.71 -38.73 0.41
CA HIS A 42 -27.84 -37.53 -0.42
C HIS A 42 -28.72 -37.72 -1.68
N THR A 43 -29.90 -38.33 -1.50
CA THR A 43 -30.84 -38.65 -2.59
C THR A 43 -31.48 -37.43 -3.25
N VAL A 44 -31.31 -36.25 -2.66
CA VAL A 44 -31.87 -34.99 -3.16
C VAL A 44 -30.73 -34.04 -3.55
N LEU A 45 -30.68 -33.70 -4.84
CA LEU A 45 -29.76 -32.69 -5.36
C LEU A 45 -30.22 -31.29 -4.97
N LYS A 46 -29.28 -30.46 -4.49
CA LYS A 46 -29.53 -29.05 -4.20
C LYS A 46 -29.30 -28.23 -5.47
N PHE A 47 -30.29 -27.43 -5.84
CA PHE A 47 -30.17 -26.46 -6.93
C PHE A 47 -29.95 -25.06 -6.37
N ARG A 48 -29.19 -24.23 -7.11
CA ARG A 48 -28.99 -22.82 -6.76
C ARG A 48 -30.31 -22.07 -6.90
N ARG A 49 -30.72 -21.36 -5.84
CA ARG A 49 -31.90 -20.47 -5.89
C ARG A 49 -31.50 -19.10 -6.43
N SER A 50 -32.49 -18.28 -6.77
CA SER A 50 -32.26 -16.86 -7.05
C SER A 50 -31.57 -16.18 -5.85
N GLY A 51 -30.58 -15.34 -6.11
CA GLY A 51 -29.71 -14.72 -5.10
C GLY A 51 -28.51 -15.58 -4.66
N GLN A 52 -28.38 -16.84 -5.13
CA GLN A 52 -27.23 -17.71 -4.86
C GLN A 52 -26.31 -17.90 -6.08
N ALA A 53 -26.25 -16.88 -6.93
CA ALA A 53 -25.57 -16.93 -8.23
C ALA A 53 -26.13 -18.07 -9.12
N SER A 54 -27.43 -18.01 -9.39
CA SER A 54 -28.07 -18.89 -10.39
C SER A 54 -27.50 -18.59 -11.79
N THR A 55 -27.44 -19.57 -12.68
CA THR A 55 -26.84 -19.42 -14.03
C THR A 55 -27.48 -18.28 -14.80
N LYS A 56 -28.81 -18.16 -14.76
CA LYS A 56 -29.56 -17.07 -15.39
C LYS A 56 -29.16 -15.69 -14.89
N GLU A 57 -28.84 -15.57 -13.61
CA GLU A 57 -28.40 -14.28 -13.06
C GLU A 57 -26.94 -13.98 -13.38
N ILE A 58 -26.10 -15.00 -13.52
CA ILE A 58 -24.70 -14.83 -13.92
C ILE A 58 -24.65 -14.38 -15.38
N GLU A 59 -25.48 -14.96 -16.25
CA GLU A 59 -25.60 -14.59 -17.67
C GLU A 59 -26.03 -13.13 -17.88
N GLN A 60 -26.81 -12.57 -16.95
CA GLN A 60 -27.28 -11.18 -17.02
C GLN A 60 -26.29 -10.16 -16.45
N ARG A 61 -25.24 -10.59 -15.74
CA ARG A 61 -24.31 -9.69 -15.05
C ARG A 61 -23.08 -9.41 -15.91
N ASP A 62 -22.64 -8.16 -15.90
CA ASP A 62 -21.36 -7.74 -16.48
C ASP A 62 -20.20 -8.04 -15.53
N LEU A 63 -19.79 -9.31 -15.47
CA LEU A 63 -18.78 -9.82 -14.53
C LEU A 63 -17.44 -9.06 -14.58
N ARG A 64 -17.07 -8.54 -15.76
CA ARG A 64 -15.84 -7.77 -15.95
C ARG A 64 -15.90 -6.43 -15.22
N ALA A 65 -17.02 -5.72 -15.28
CA ALA A 65 -17.17 -4.41 -14.65
C ALA A 65 -17.17 -4.56 -13.13
N GLU A 66 -17.93 -5.53 -12.61
CA GLU A 66 -17.98 -5.86 -11.18
C GLU A 66 -16.58 -6.22 -10.62
N LEU A 67 -15.82 -7.02 -11.38
CA LEU A 67 -14.44 -7.38 -10.99
C LEU A 67 -13.55 -6.14 -10.89
N LEU A 68 -13.59 -5.24 -11.89
CA LEU A 68 -12.76 -4.03 -11.89
C LEU A 68 -13.12 -3.09 -10.73
N GLU A 69 -14.40 -2.95 -10.41
CA GLU A 69 -14.86 -2.16 -9.25
C GLU A 69 -14.38 -2.79 -7.93
N ALA A 70 -14.51 -4.11 -7.80
CA ALA A 70 -14.06 -4.83 -6.60
C ALA A 70 -12.53 -4.74 -6.42
N GLU A 71 -11.76 -4.84 -7.51
CA GLU A 71 -10.32 -4.61 -7.49
C GLU A 71 -9.98 -3.18 -7.06
N ALA A 72 -10.62 -2.17 -7.67
CA ALA A 72 -10.40 -0.77 -7.30
C ALA A 72 -10.72 -0.51 -5.82
N ALA A 73 -11.81 -1.07 -5.30
CA ALA A 73 -12.19 -0.97 -3.89
C ALA A 73 -11.23 -1.71 -2.94
N TYR A 74 -10.63 -2.82 -3.39
CA TYR A 74 -9.59 -3.52 -2.63
C TYR A 74 -8.30 -2.71 -2.57
N PHE A 75 -7.85 -2.18 -3.72
CA PHE A 75 -6.63 -1.38 -3.80
C PHE A 75 -6.77 -0.04 -3.06
N SER A 76 -7.94 0.60 -3.07
CA SER A 76 -8.17 1.83 -2.29
C SER A 76 -8.04 1.58 -0.79
N LYS A 77 -8.61 0.47 -0.28
CA LYS A 77 -8.45 0.06 1.13
C LYS A 77 -6.99 -0.26 1.49
N LYS A 78 -6.23 -0.80 0.54
CA LYS A 78 -4.81 -1.08 0.72
C LYS A 78 -3.95 0.20 0.75
N ASN A 79 -4.34 1.21 -0.02
CA ASN A 79 -3.59 2.46 -0.18
C ASN A 79 -3.95 3.55 0.85
N ASP A 80 -4.90 3.30 1.75
CA ASP A 80 -5.34 4.28 2.75
C ASP A 80 -4.21 4.61 3.75
N PRO A 81 -3.72 5.87 3.83
CA PRO A 81 -2.55 6.26 4.64
C PRO A 81 -2.71 6.05 6.16
N TYR A 82 -3.94 5.88 6.64
CA TYR A 82 -4.21 5.60 8.06
C TYR A 82 -4.14 4.10 8.42
N ASP A 83 -4.06 3.19 7.43
CA ASP A 83 -3.86 1.75 7.62
C ASP A 83 -2.41 1.29 7.32
N ILE A 84 -1.46 2.24 7.30
CA ILE A 84 -0.01 1.99 7.10
C ILE A 84 0.58 1.05 8.16
N LYS A 85 -0.08 0.89 9.32
CA LYS A 85 0.33 -0.10 10.34
C LYS A 85 0.17 -1.56 9.88
N LYS A 86 -0.57 -1.84 8.80
CA LYS A 86 -0.66 -3.19 8.21
C LYS A 86 0.12 -3.38 6.90
N ILE A 87 0.34 -2.32 6.12
CA ILE A 87 0.98 -2.39 4.79
C ILE A 87 2.51 -2.32 4.84
N SER A 88 3.13 -1.73 5.87
CA SER A 88 4.60 -1.57 5.93
C SER A 88 5.40 -2.88 6.06
N GLN A 89 4.75 -4.05 6.15
CA GLN A 89 5.47 -5.32 6.36
C GLN A 89 5.44 -6.31 5.19
N ASN A 90 4.76 -6.04 4.06
CA ASN A 90 4.51 -7.10 3.08
C ASN A 90 4.53 -6.77 1.57
N ASP A 91 4.79 -5.54 1.13
CA ASP A 91 4.61 -5.19 -0.28
C ASP A 91 5.85 -4.57 -0.95
N GLU A 92 6.97 -5.29 -0.92
CA GLU A 92 8.02 -5.11 -1.95
C GLU A 92 7.88 -6.13 -3.10
N SER A 93 6.91 -7.05 -3.02
CA SER A 93 6.77 -8.18 -3.95
C SER A 93 5.66 -8.03 -5.00
N LEU A 94 4.99 -6.88 -5.11
CA LEU A 94 4.05 -6.58 -6.20
C LEU A 94 4.60 -5.53 -7.18
N LYS A 95 5.90 -5.58 -7.47
CA LYS A 95 6.40 -5.21 -8.80
C LYS A 95 6.07 -6.37 -9.72
N ILE A 96 4.82 -6.43 -10.17
CA ILE A 96 4.43 -7.34 -11.25
C ILE A 96 5.28 -6.94 -12.46
N ASP A 97 6.17 -7.82 -12.88
CA ASP A 97 6.98 -7.73 -14.09
C ASP A 97 6.12 -7.83 -15.37
N ASP A 98 4.95 -7.18 -15.40
CA ASP A 98 4.13 -7.08 -16.58
C ASP A 98 4.73 -6.01 -17.50
N PRO A 99 5.20 -6.37 -18.71
CA PRO A 99 5.84 -5.43 -19.63
C PRO A 99 4.88 -4.29 -20.03
N LYS A 100 3.57 -4.50 -19.91
CA LYS A 100 2.54 -3.50 -20.19
C LYS A 100 2.50 -2.39 -19.14
N ILE A 101 2.66 -2.72 -17.85
CA ILE A 101 2.63 -1.74 -16.75
C ILE A 101 3.88 -0.87 -16.79
N LYS A 102 5.04 -1.48 -17.08
CA LYS A 102 6.31 -0.75 -17.30
C LYS A 102 6.20 0.23 -18.48
N ARG A 103 5.55 -0.18 -19.58
CA ARG A 103 5.35 0.67 -20.75
C ARG A 103 4.47 1.89 -20.48
N VAL A 104 3.40 1.72 -19.69
CA VAL A 104 2.54 2.84 -19.27
C VAL A 104 3.31 3.82 -18.39
N LYS A 105 4.07 3.31 -17.40
CA LYS A 105 4.88 4.15 -16.52
C LYS A 105 5.97 4.95 -17.27
N ILE A 106 6.64 4.30 -18.22
CA ILE A 106 7.67 4.96 -19.05
C ILE A 106 7.04 6.05 -19.94
N LEU A 107 5.89 5.80 -20.55
CA LEU A 107 5.18 6.79 -21.38
C LEU A 107 4.78 8.05 -20.58
N GLU A 108 4.32 7.84 -19.33
CA GLU A 108 3.91 8.92 -18.44
C GLU A 108 5.11 9.73 -17.94
N GLU A 109 6.22 9.07 -17.62
CA GLU A 109 7.50 9.70 -17.26
C GLU A 109 8.11 10.47 -18.45
N THR A 110 8.06 9.93 -19.67
CA THR A 110 8.55 10.63 -20.87
C THR A 110 7.69 11.82 -21.25
N ARG A 111 6.38 11.78 -20.97
CA ARG A 111 5.47 12.89 -21.28
C ARG A 111 5.76 14.13 -20.43
N LEU A 112 6.26 13.95 -19.21
CA LEU A 112 6.68 15.05 -18.34
C LEU A 112 8.04 15.63 -18.75
N ILE A 113 8.89 14.83 -19.39
CA ILE A 113 10.21 15.26 -19.88
C ILE A 113 10.08 16.02 -21.22
N ASP A 114 9.12 15.64 -22.06
CA ASP A 114 8.88 16.24 -23.39
C ASP A 114 8.05 17.53 -23.35
N ALA A 115 7.55 17.93 -22.16
CA ALA A 115 6.80 19.18 -21.98
C ALA A 115 7.71 20.41 -21.77
N ASP A 116 9.01 20.23 -21.63
CA ASP A 116 9.97 21.28 -21.29
C ASP A 116 10.94 21.64 -22.43
N TYR A 117 10.66 21.25 -23.68
CA TYR A 117 11.53 21.55 -24.83
C TYR A 117 10.78 21.91 -26.12
N ASP A 118 10.21 23.12 -26.16
CA ASP A 118 10.10 23.88 -27.42
C ASP A 118 10.22 25.40 -27.17
N GLY A 119 11.38 25.95 -27.56
CA GLY A 119 11.58 27.31 -28.13
C GLY A 119 11.35 28.57 -27.29
N ASP A 120 12.36 29.00 -26.52
CA ASP A 120 12.57 30.43 -26.18
C ASP A 120 13.32 31.10 -27.35
N ASP A 121 12.62 31.94 -28.13
CA ASP A 121 13.25 32.95 -29.00
C ASP A 121 12.79 34.33 -28.50
N LYS A 122 13.76 35.13 -28.05
CA LYS A 122 13.57 36.44 -27.44
C LYS A 122 13.55 37.51 -28.51
N ASP A 123 12.57 38.41 -28.44
CA ASP A 123 12.76 39.79 -28.90
C ASP A 123 11.94 40.75 -28.02
N GLU A 124 12.65 41.62 -27.29
CA GLU A 124 12.10 42.80 -26.61
C GLU A 124 11.75 43.88 -27.64
N LYS A 125 10.59 44.54 -27.51
CA LYS A 125 10.40 45.93 -27.94
C LYS A 125 9.23 46.62 -27.23
N ASN A 126 9.50 47.89 -26.94
CA ASN A 126 8.76 48.89 -26.18
C ASN A 126 7.35 49.27 -26.67
N GLU A 127 6.61 49.82 -25.70
CA GLU A 127 5.70 50.98 -25.73
C GLU A 127 4.55 51.07 -26.75
N ASP A 128 3.38 51.28 -26.15
CA ASP A 128 2.39 52.34 -26.40
C ASP A 128 1.00 51.95 -26.93
N SER A 129 0.05 52.64 -26.31
CA SER A 129 -1.40 52.73 -26.40
C SER A 129 -2.04 52.43 -27.77
N GLU A 130 -3.22 51.78 -27.76
CA GLU A 130 -4.47 52.42 -28.25
C GLU A 130 -5.73 51.57 -28.01
N ASN A 131 -6.81 52.32 -27.87
CA ASN A 131 -8.18 52.05 -27.42
C ASN A 131 -9.02 51.22 -28.43
N SER A 132 -9.98 50.43 -27.93
CA SER A 132 -11.28 50.26 -28.59
C SER A 132 -12.38 49.94 -27.56
N GLU A 133 -13.20 50.95 -27.30
CA GLU A 133 -14.50 50.92 -26.63
C GLU A 133 -15.49 49.96 -27.31
N ASP A 134 -16.37 49.31 -26.53
CA ASP A 134 -17.82 49.40 -26.73
C ASP A 134 -18.59 49.07 -25.42
N GLU A 135 -19.71 49.77 -25.24
CA GLU A 135 -20.57 50.04 -24.06
C GLU A 135 -21.30 48.78 -23.52
N ASP A 136 -21.85 48.67 -22.29
CA ASP A 136 -22.73 49.60 -21.56
C ASP A 136 -23.02 49.04 -20.12
N ASP A 137 -23.56 49.89 -19.23
CA ASP A 137 -23.90 49.73 -17.79
C ASP A 137 -22.87 50.28 -16.77
N GLU A 138 -22.46 51.53 -17.01
CA GLU A 138 -21.78 52.39 -16.05
C GLU A 138 -22.80 53.12 -15.16
N ASP A 139 -22.84 52.79 -13.86
CA ASP A 139 -23.03 53.76 -12.76
C ASP A 139 -22.96 53.08 -11.36
N GLU A 140 -23.31 51.80 -11.21
CA GLU A 140 -23.25 51.09 -9.90
C GLU A 140 -21.88 50.45 -9.58
N THR A 141 -21.07 50.13 -10.60
CA THR A 141 -19.78 49.42 -10.46
C THR A 141 -18.62 50.30 -10.00
N ALA A 142 -18.65 51.58 -10.33
CA ALA A 142 -17.60 52.55 -10.00
C ALA A 142 -17.60 52.94 -8.51
N GLU A 143 -18.76 52.98 -7.87
CA GLU A 143 -18.86 53.20 -6.41
C GLU A 143 -18.31 52.01 -5.62
N LEU A 144 -18.59 50.78 -6.08
CA LEU A 144 -18.13 49.54 -5.46
C LEU A 144 -16.60 49.38 -5.49
N LEU A 145 -15.93 49.77 -6.59
CA LEU A 145 -14.48 49.70 -6.70
C LEU A 145 -13.77 50.68 -5.75
N ARG A 146 -14.32 51.88 -5.55
CA ARG A 146 -13.81 52.85 -4.56
C ARG A 146 -14.02 52.36 -3.12
N GLU A 147 -15.12 51.66 -2.85
CA GLU A 147 -15.36 51.06 -1.54
C GLU A 147 -14.43 49.87 -1.28
N LEU A 148 -14.16 49.03 -2.29
CA LEU A 148 -13.19 47.93 -2.20
C LEU A 148 -11.76 48.43 -1.97
N ASP A 149 -11.34 49.52 -2.60
CA ASP A 149 -10.02 50.09 -2.37
C ASP A 149 -9.89 50.71 -0.96
N LYS A 150 -10.99 51.26 -0.43
CA LYS A 150 -11.04 51.71 0.97
C LYS A 150 -10.92 50.52 1.94
N ILE A 151 -11.62 49.40 1.68
CA ILE A 151 -11.56 48.17 2.48
C ILE A 151 -10.18 47.51 2.38
N ARG A 152 -9.55 47.49 1.19
CA ARG A 152 -8.19 46.96 1.01
C ARG A 152 -7.17 47.78 1.78
N ARG A 153 -7.29 49.11 1.76
CA ARG A 153 -6.40 50.01 2.52
C ARG A 153 -6.57 49.84 4.02
N GLU A 154 -7.80 49.75 4.52
CA GLU A 154 -8.10 49.52 5.94
C GLU A 154 -7.59 48.13 6.41
N ARG A 155 -7.80 47.07 5.62
CA ARG A 155 -7.25 45.75 5.91
C ARG A 155 -5.72 45.69 5.83
N ALA A 156 -5.11 46.45 4.93
CA ALA A 156 -3.65 46.53 4.84
C ALA A 156 -3.07 47.17 6.10
N GLU A 157 -3.68 48.24 6.62
CA GLU A 157 -3.26 48.92 7.84
C GLU A 157 -3.46 48.05 9.10
N GLU A 158 -4.57 47.32 9.20
CA GLU A 158 -4.82 46.41 10.32
C GLU A 158 -3.88 45.18 10.27
N LYS A 159 -3.59 44.67 9.07
CA LYS A 159 -2.61 43.61 8.87
C LYS A 159 -1.20 44.06 9.25
N GLU A 160 -0.79 45.26 8.86
CA GLU A 160 0.49 45.86 9.25
C GLU A 160 0.59 46.03 10.77
N ARG A 161 -0.49 46.49 11.42
CA ARG A 161 -0.57 46.61 12.88
C ARG A 161 -0.43 45.26 13.58
N SER A 162 -1.14 44.22 13.09
CA SER A 162 -1.08 42.86 13.61
C SER A 162 0.30 42.21 13.39
N GLU A 163 0.92 42.45 12.23
CA GLU A 163 2.27 41.95 11.93
C GLU A 163 3.32 42.60 12.82
N ARG A 164 3.18 43.90 13.11
CA ARG A 164 4.07 44.59 14.07
C ARG A 164 3.94 44.05 15.49
N GLU A 165 2.71 43.74 15.94
CA GLU A 165 2.48 43.14 17.25
C GLU A 165 3.03 41.71 17.33
N LYS A 166 2.85 40.90 16.29
CA LYS A 166 3.41 39.53 16.21
C LYS A 166 4.94 39.55 16.16
N ALA A 167 5.53 40.51 15.45
CA ALA A 167 6.98 40.67 15.41
C ALA A 167 7.54 40.98 16.81
N LEU A 168 6.87 41.86 17.56
CA LEU A 168 7.26 42.21 18.92
C LEU A 168 7.12 41.02 19.88
N GLN A 169 6.02 40.23 19.79
CA GLN A 169 5.87 39.01 20.59
C GLN A 169 6.92 37.95 20.25
N ASN A 170 7.28 37.81 18.97
CA ASN A 170 8.32 36.87 18.53
C ASN A 170 9.70 37.31 19.03
N GLU A 171 9.98 38.61 19.04
CA GLU A 171 11.21 39.16 19.61
C GLU A 171 11.29 38.94 21.13
N GLU A 172 10.18 39.16 21.86
CA GLU A 172 10.10 38.88 23.30
C GLU A 172 10.28 37.38 23.61
N GLN A 173 9.67 36.49 22.83
CA GLN A 173 9.89 35.04 22.96
C GLN A 173 11.34 34.66 22.69
N ARG A 174 11.94 35.23 21.65
CA ARG A 174 13.35 35.01 21.31
C ARG A 174 14.27 35.47 22.44
N GLU A 175 14.02 36.62 23.06
CA GLU A 175 14.78 37.09 24.22
C GLU A 175 14.62 36.17 25.44
N ARG A 176 13.40 35.69 25.71
CA ARG A 176 13.15 34.72 26.79
C ARG A 176 13.85 33.39 26.54
N GLU A 177 13.84 32.89 25.31
CA GLU A 177 14.55 31.67 24.91
C GLU A 177 16.07 31.84 24.98
N ILE A 178 16.61 33.01 24.61
CA ILE A 178 18.04 33.30 24.77
C ILE A 178 18.43 33.36 26.25
N ALA A 179 17.60 33.99 27.09
CA ALA A 179 17.86 34.11 28.52
C ALA A 179 17.72 32.76 29.27
N THR A 180 16.77 31.92 28.88
CA THR A 180 16.46 30.65 29.58
C THR A 180 17.04 29.41 28.92
N GLY A 181 17.40 29.49 27.64
CA GLY A 181 17.93 28.40 26.82
C GLY A 181 19.39 28.05 27.12
N ASN A 182 20.07 28.82 27.98
CA ASN A 182 21.39 28.46 28.49
C ASN A 182 21.27 27.66 29.81
N PRO A 183 21.34 26.32 29.77
CA PRO A 183 21.25 25.49 30.97
C PRO A 183 22.43 25.67 31.94
N LEU A 184 23.50 26.37 31.55
CA LEU A 184 24.65 26.66 32.44
C LEU A 184 24.40 27.82 33.40
N LEU A 185 23.49 28.75 33.07
CA LEU A 185 23.19 29.91 33.92
C LEU A 185 22.11 29.61 34.97
N ASN A 186 21.29 28.58 34.76
CA ASN A 186 20.21 28.16 35.68
C ASN A 186 20.63 27.03 36.64
N LEU A 187 21.86 27.10 37.17
CA LEU A 187 22.55 25.98 37.83
C LEU A 187 22.89 26.19 39.30
N THR A 188 22.19 27.08 39.99
CA THR A 188 22.52 27.46 41.38
C THR A 188 22.00 26.48 42.46
N SER A 189 21.42 25.32 42.12
CA SER A 189 20.83 24.42 43.15
C SER A 189 20.82 22.91 42.86
N LYS A 190 21.69 22.36 42.01
CA LYS A 190 21.82 20.88 41.86
C LYS A 190 23.28 20.45 41.85
N ASP A 191 23.68 19.68 42.85
CA ASP A 191 25.00 19.08 42.98
C ASP A 191 25.30 18.12 41.81
N PHE A 192 26.34 18.42 41.02
CA PHE A 192 26.80 17.69 39.82
C PHE A 192 27.58 16.40 40.12
N SER A 193 27.24 15.69 41.19
CA SER A 193 27.84 14.37 41.42
C SER A 193 27.23 13.37 40.42
N VAL A 194 27.97 13.07 39.34
CA VAL A 194 27.59 12.05 38.36
C VAL A 194 27.66 10.69 39.05
N LYS A 195 26.53 10.23 39.59
CA LYS A 195 26.40 8.87 40.15
C LYS A 195 26.60 7.87 39.02
N ARG A 196 27.70 7.11 39.11
CA ARG A 196 27.99 5.97 38.24
C ARG A 196 26.77 5.04 38.21
N ARG A 197 26.22 4.80 37.01
CA ARG A 197 25.05 3.94 36.85
C ARG A 197 25.45 2.50 37.13
N TRP A 198 24.56 1.71 37.73
CA TRP A 198 24.80 0.27 37.96
C TRP A 198 25.12 -0.47 36.64
N ASP A 199 24.55 0.01 35.54
CA ASP A 199 24.78 -0.46 34.18
C ASP A 199 26.16 -0.12 33.64
N ASP A 200 26.92 0.81 34.22
CA ASP A 200 28.12 1.40 33.60
C ASP A 200 29.28 0.41 33.49
N ASP A 201 29.35 -0.57 34.40
CA ASP A 201 30.39 -1.62 34.44
C ASP A 201 30.13 -2.81 33.49
N VAL A 202 29.01 -2.81 32.77
CA VAL A 202 28.67 -3.90 31.84
C VAL A 202 29.45 -3.73 30.53
N ILE A 203 30.24 -4.74 30.14
CA ILE A 203 31.08 -4.72 28.93
C ILE A 203 30.30 -4.70 27.60
N PHE A 204 29.00 -5.02 27.61
CA PHE A 204 28.13 -4.96 26.45
C PHE A 204 26.96 -3.99 26.68
N LYS A 205 26.82 -2.99 25.80
CA LYS A 205 25.71 -2.04 25.83
C LYS A 205 24.82 -2.23 24.61
N ASN A 206 23.50 -2.09 24.78
CA ASN A 206 22.55 -1.86 23.68
C ASN A 206 22.61 -2.86 22.51
N GLN A 207 22.86 -4.15 22.77
CA GLN A 207 23.05 -5.19 21.73
C GLN A 207 21.84 -5.39 20.82
N ALA A 208 20.63 -5.14 21.32
CA ALA A 208 19.38 -5.28 20.56
C ALA A 208 18.83 -3.94 20.05
N LYS A 209 19.62 -2.86 20.08
CA LYS A 209 19.14 -1.55 19.62
C LYS A 209 18.88 -1.59 18.12
N GLY A 210 17.61 -1.46 17.74
CA GLY A 210 17.16 -1.48 16.34
C GLY A 210 16.68 -2.85 15.83
N ILE A 211 16.68 -3.89 16.66
CA ILE A 211 16.04 -5.17 16.32
C ILE A 211 14.54 -5.01 16.56
N SER A 212 13.72 -5.09 15.51
CA SER A 212 12.27 -5.13 15.66
C SER A 212 11.83 -6.52 16.10
N ASP A 213 11.03 -6.61 17.16
CA ASP A 213 10.47 -7.88 17.65
C ASP A 213 9.48 -8.53 16.68
N ILE A 214 9.02 -7.78 15.68
CA ILE A 214 8.04 -8.26 14.71
C ILE A 214 8.77 -9.05 13.63
N PRO A 215 8.54 -10.37 13.51
CA PRO A 215 9.17 -11.17 12.47
C PRO A 215 8.67 -10.71 11.10
N LYS A 216 9.58 -10.73 10.12
CA LYS A 216 9.22 -10.47 8.72
C LYS A 216 8.20 -11.52 8.27
N LYS A 217 7.15 -11.06 7.59
CA LYS A 217 6.05 -11.92 7.11
C LYS A 217 6.42 -12.50 5.73
N GLU A 218 7.50 -13.25 5.69
CA GLU A 218 7.97 -13.88 4.45
C GLU A 218 7.34 -15.27 4.28
N PHE A 219 6.75 -15.51 3.10
CA PHE A 219 6.33 -16.86 2.70
C PHE A 219 7.46 -17.51 1.91
N VAL A 220 7.84 -18.72 2.32
CA VAL A 220 8.85 -19.54 1.65
C VAL A 220 8.17 -20.82 1.16
N ASN A 221 8.24 -21.12 -0.13
CA ASN A 221 7.74 -22.36 -0.70
C ASN A 221 8.72 -23.53 -0.47
N ASP A 222 9.02 -23.80 0.81
CA ASP A 222 9.90 -24.89 1.25
C ASP A 222 9.46 -25.36 2.64
N LEU A 223 9.10 -26.63 2.76
CA LEU A 223 8.60 -27.21 4.00
C LEU A 223 9.61 -27.17 5.16
N LEU A 224 10.92 -27.18 4.89
CA LEU A 224 11.95 -27.22 5.94
C LEU A 224 12.50 -25.83 6.29
N ARG A 225 12.43 -24.88 5.35
CA ARG A 225 12.96 -23.52 5.55
C ARG A 225 11.93 -22.50 5.97
N THR A 226 10.65 -22.86 5.98
CA THR A 226 9.60 -21.98 6.50
C THR A 226 9.83 -21.58 7.96
N GLU A 227 9.42 -20.36 8.31
CA GLU A 227 9.36 -19.90 9.71
C GLU A 227 8.49 -20.81 10.58
N PHE A 228 7.46 -21.42 9.99
CA PHE A 228 6.65 -22.43 10.65
C PHE A 228 7.51 -23.64 11.09
N HIS A 229 8.29 -24.21 10.16
CA HIS A 229 9.12 -25.37 10.47
C HIS A 229 10.23 -25.05 11.47
N ARG A 230 10.88 -23.88 11.34
CA ARG A 230 11.89 -23.42 12.31
C ARG A 230 11.30 -23.30 13.72
N LYS A 231 10.10 -22.71 13.85
CA LYS A 231 9.39 -22.61 15.14
C LYS A 231 8.93 -23.97 15.66
N PHE A 232 8.46 -24.85 14.79
CA PHE A 232 8.08 -26.22 15.14
C PHE A 232 9.28 -26.98 15.71
N MET A 233 10.41 -27.00 15.00
CA MET A 233 11.63 -27.67 15.46
C MET A 233 12.14 -27.07 16.78
N LYS A 234 12.19 -25.73 16.91
CA LYS A 234 12.56 -25.07 18.17
C LYS A 234 11.66 -25.44 19.36
N ARG A 235 10.38 -25.78 19.09
CA ARG A 235 9.40 -26.11 20.13
C ARG A 235 9.47 -27.59 20.56
N TYR A 236 9.65 -28.50 19.59
CA TYR A 236 9.54 -29.94 19.82
C TYR A 236 10.89 -30.67 19.87
N VAL A 237 11.97 -30.02 19.45
CA VAL A 237 13.34 -30.53 19.54
C VAL A 237 14.14 -29.55 20.39
N LYS A 238 14.74 -30.05 21.48
CA LYS A 238 15.48 -29.27 22.46
C LYS A 238 16.99 -29.38 22.24
#